data_AF-A0A967H1K2-F1
#
_entry.id   AF-A0A967H1K2-F1
#
_cell.length_a   1.000
_cell.length_b   1.000
_cell.length_c   1.000
_cell.angle_alpha   90.00
_cell.angle_beta   90.00
_cell.angle_gamma   90.00
#
_symmetry.space_group_name_H-M   'P 1'
#
loop_
_entity.id
_entity.type
_entity.pdbx_description
1 polymer ?
#
loop_
_entity_poly.entity_id
_entity_poly.type
_entity_poly.pdbx_seq_one_letter_code
_entity_poly.pdbx_strand_id
1 'polypeptide(L)' 'MSESSDHVSKADAFTQSLIEKLRRHPKRIVFTDGADERVLRAGEEMVRQEVGVPILLGDKAE' A
#
# COMPACT_ATOMS: atom_id res chain seq x y z
N MET A 1 -15.97 0.49 25.06
CA MET A 1 -15.54 0.10 23.70
C MET A 1 -14.23 0.80 23.41
N SER A 2 -13.10 0.18 23.73
CA SER A 2 -11.74 0.72 23.49
C SER A 2 -10.71 -0.41 23.27
N GLU A 3 -11.10 -1.49 22.60
CA GLU A 3 -10.23 -2.65 22.31
C GLU A 3 -9.78 -2.64 20.85
N SER A 4 -9.14 -1.57 20.36
CA SER A 4 -8.70 -1.53 18.95
C SER A 4 -7.27 -1.06 18.73
N SER A 5 -6.49 -0.81 19.78
CA SER A 5 -5.17 -0.18 19.63
C SER A 5 -3.96 -1.13 19.69
N ASP A 6 -4.13 -2.39 20.13
CA ASP A 6 -2.98 -3.25 20.47
C ASP A 6 -2.51 -4.21 19.37
N HIS A 7 -3.21 -4.29 18.23
CA HIS A 7 -2.83 -5.18 17.12
C HIS A 7 -1.79 -4.59 16.15
N VAL A 8 -1.43 -3.30 16.31
CA VAL A 8 -0.55 -2.59 15.38
C VAL A 8 0.94 -2.95 15.60
N SER A 9 1.35 -3.27 16.84
CA SER A 9 2.77 -3.31 17.24
C SER A 9 3.65 -4.43 16.65
N LYS A 10 3.12 -5.62 16.38
CA LYS A 10 3.89 -6.72 15.72
C LYS A 10 3.82 -6.67 14.20
N ALA A 11 2.70 -6.19 13.66
CA ALA A 11 2.51 -6.00 12.23
C ALA A 11 3.50 -4.97 11.68
N ASP A 12 3.85 -3.96 12.46
CA ASP A 12 4.78 -2.90 12.08
C ASP A 12 6.18 -3.43 11.75
N ALA A 13 6.78 -4.26 12.61
CA ALA A 13 8.14 -4.75 12.38
C ALA A 13 8.25 -5.66 11.14
N PHE A 14 7.26 -6.55 10.94
CA PHE A 14 7.21 -7.41 9.75
C PHE A 14 7.01 -6.57 8.49
N THR A 15 6.05 -5.65 8.51
CA THR A 15 5.72 -4.79 7.36
C THR A 15 6.87 -3.86 7.02
N GLN A 16 7.55 -3.28 8.02
CA GLN A 16 8.76 -2.48 7.81
C GLN A 16 9.86 -3.29 7.11
N SER A 17 10.10 -4.53 7.54
CA SER A 17 11.10 -5.40 6.88
C SER A 17 10.74 -5.69 5.41
N LEU A 18 9.45 -5.76 5.09
CA LEU A 18 8.98 -5.96 3.72
C LEU A 18 9.13 -4.68 2.90
N ILE A 19 8.79 -3.52 3.47
CA ILE A 19 8.97 -2.20 2.87
C ILE A 19 10.45 -1.98 2.50
N GLU A 20 11.39 -2.32 3.38
CA GLU A 20 12.82 -2.21 3.08
C GLU A 20 13.26 -3.07 1.89
N LYS A 21 12.75 -4.31 1.80
CA LYS A 21 13.04 -5.20 0.67
C LYS A 21 12.44 -4.67 -0.63
N LEU A 22 11.22 -4.14 -0.55
CA LEU A 22 10.51 -3.56 -1.68
C LEU A 22 11.20 -2.28 -2.19
N ARG A 23 11.74 -1.42 -1.30
CA ARG A 23 12.59 -0.28 -1.72
C ARG A 23 13.82 -0.71 -2.51
N ARG A 24 14.48 -1.80 -2.11
CA ARG A 24 15.66 -2.33 -2.83
C ARG A 24 15.29 -2.91 -4.19
N HIS A 25 14.13 -3.56 -4.30
CA HIS A 25 13.64 -4.16 -5.53
C HIS A 25 12.15 -3.87 -5.74
N PRO A 26 11.82 -2.65 -6.23
CA PRO A 26 10.45 -2.21 -6.43
C PRO A 26 9.65 -3.21 -7.26
N LYS A 27 8.48 -3.61 -6.75
CA LYS A 27 7.57 -4.52 -7.44
C LYS A 27 6.40 -3.76 -8.05
N ARG A 28 5.95 -4.25 -9.20
CA ARG A 28 4.75 -3.77 -9.88
C ARG A 28 3.56 -4.51 -9.30
N ILE A 29 2.64 -3.81 -8.65
CA ILE A 29 1.47 -4.40 -7.98
C ILE A 29 0.22 -3.92 -8.68
N VAL A 30 -0.65 -4.84 -9.10
CA VAL A 30 -1.92 -4.51 -9.74
C VAL A 30 -3.00 -4.40 -8.67
N PHE A 31 -3.64 -3.23 -8.57
CA PHE A 31 -4.87 -3.04 -7.82
C PHE A 31 -6.05 -3.09 -8.79
N THR A 32 -6.93 -4.07 -8.59
CA THR A 32 -8.07 -4.33 -9.48
C THR A 32 -9.26 -3.40 -9.24
N ASP A 33 -9.29 -2.70 -8.11
CA ASP A 33 -10.38 -1.82 -7.69
C ASP A 33 -9.89 -0.36 -7.68
N GLY A 34 -9.62 0.18 -8.88
CA GLY A 34 -9.05 1.52 -9.05
C GLY A 34 -10.00 2.68 -8.78
N ALA A 35 -11.29 2.42 -8.56
CA ALA A 35 -12.28 3.44 -8.22
C ALA A 35 -12.42 3.64 -6.69
N ASP A 36 -11.92 2.70 -5.88
CA ASP A 36 -11.96 2.84 -4.42
C ASP A 36 -10.92 3.86 -3.93
N GLU A 37 -11.40 4.92 -3.27
CA GLU A 37 -10.56 5.99 -2.73
C GLU A 37 -9.45 5.47 -1.79
N ARG A 38 -9.70 4.40 -1.03
CA ARG A 38 -8.71 3.80 -0.13
C ARG A 38 -7.58 3.15 -0.91
N VAL A 39 -7.90 2.52 -2.04
CA VAL A 39 -6.92 1.93 -2.96
C VAL A 39 -6.11 3.03 -3.62
N LEU A 40 -6.75 4.12 -4.07
CA LEU A 40 -6.08 5.28 -4.62
C LEU A 40 -5.09 5.90 -3.63
N ARG A 41 -5.53 6.15 -2.39
CA ARG A 41 -4.67 6.67 -1.31
C ARG A 41 -3.50 5.74 -0.99
N ALA A 42 -3.73 4.43 -0.99
CA ALA A 42 -2.66 3.45 -0.77
C ALA A 42 -1.65 3.45 -1.93
N GLY A 43 -2.11 3.53 -3.18
CA GLY A 43 -1.25 3.66 -4.35
C GLY A 43 -0.43 4.94 -4.33
N GLU A 44 -1.04 6.07 -3.97
CA GLU A 44 -0.35 7.35 -3.78
C GLU A 44 0.76 7.25 -2.73
N GLU A 45 0.47 6.71 -1.55
CA GLU A 45 1.47 6.48 -0.49
C GLU A 45 2.60 5.57 -0.98
N MET A 46 2.26 4.51 -1.72
CA MET A 46 3.23 3.56 -2.27
C MET A 46 4.21 4.23 -3.23
N VAL A 47 3.73 5.14 -4.08
CA VAL A 47 4.57 5.95 -4.98
C VAL A 47 5.39 6.95 -4.17
N ARG A 48 4.77 7.70 -3.25
CA ARG A 48 5.43 8.74 -2.45
C ARG A 48 6.56 8.19 -1.57
N GLN A 49 6.42 6.97 -1.03
CA GLN A 49 7.45 6.33 -0.24
C GLN A 49 8.51 5.58 -1.08
N GLU A 50 8.36 5.57 -2.40
CA GLU A 50 9.22 4.85 -3.36
C GLU A 50 9.36 3.36 -3.04
N VAL A 51 8.29 2.75 -2.53
CA VAL A 51 8.28 1.34 -2.12
C VAL A 51 7.80 0.41 -3.24
N GLY A 52 7.26 0.94 -4.33
CA GLY A 52 6.95 0.13 -5.50
C GLY A 52 6.20 0.90 -6.59
N VAL A 53 5.68 0.15 -7.57
CA VAL A 53 4.97 0.71 -8.73
C VAL A 53 3.54 0.19 -8.78
N PRO A 54 2.55 0.92 -8.25
CA PRO A 54 1.16 0.50 -8.34
C PRO A 54 0.64 0.63 -9.78
N ILE A 55 -0.18 -0.33 -10.20
CA ILE A 55 -0.92 -0.33 -11.47
C ILE A 55 -2.39 -0.40 -11.10
N LEU A 56 -3.14 0.65 -11.39
CA LEU A 56 -4.56 0.73 -11.10
C LEU A 56 -5.36 0.26 -12.32
N LEU A 57 -6.33 -0.63 -12.11
CA LEU A 57 -7.31 -1.00 -13.12
C LEU A 57 -8.63 -0.28 -12.85
N GLY A 58 -9.19 0.32 -13.89
CA GLY A 58 -10.44 1.09 -13.82
C GLY A 58 -10.62 1.91 -15.09
N ASP A 59 -11.72 2.66 -15.16
CA ASP A 59 -11.84 3.72 -16.16
C ASP A 59 -10.90 4.88 -15.76
N LYS A 60 -10.22 5.45 -16.74
CA LYS A 60 -9.33 6.61 -16.54
C LYS A 60 -10.10 7.93 -16.56
N ALA A 61 -11.27 7.93 -17.21
CA ALA A 61 -12.10 9.12 -17.39
C ALA A 61 -13.11 9.33 -16.27
N GLU A 62 -13.38 8.29 -15.48
CA GLU A 62 -14.11 8.33 -14.22
C GLU A 62 -13.19 8.86 -13.09
#